data_AF-A0A2V3IQF5-F1
#
_entry.id   AF-A0A2V3IQF5-F1
#
_cell.length_a   1.000
_cell.length_b   1.000
_cell.length_c   1.000
_cell.angle_alpha   90.00
_cell.angle_beta   90.00
_cell.angle_gamma   90.00
#
_symmetry.space_group_name_H-M   'P 1'
#
loop_
_entity.id
_entity.type
_entity.pdbx_description
1 polymer ?
#
loop_
_entity_poly.entity_id
_entity_poly.type
_entity_poly.pdbx_seq_one_letter_code
_entity_poly.pdbx_strand_id
1 'polypeptide(L)'
;MKQQGKENAYQVFFLEIIEDQDVQTSSFNVNPQFKRGPNFEIIRITGYEISNHVRIIVRDLDKLGQILDALIAAGSNRVSSVGFSIENNKEILKTARTSAVAYATRTAGILAGAAGVQVRKLIAITDQSTSALYAVPIITFASGGDGKVPIAIGQLKVSSSITLQFELMNA
;
A
#
# COMPACT_ATOMS: atom_id res chain seq x y z
N MET A 1 11.92 -15.82 31.90
CA MET A 1 11.79 -16.92 30.91
C MET A 1 10.35 -17.37 30.65
N LYS A 2 9.29 -16.57 30.95
CA LYS A 2 7.88 -16.97 30.72
C LYS A 2 7.19 -16.28 29.52
N GLN A 3 7.86 -15.38 28.81
CA GLN A 3 7.30 -14.67 27.64
C GLN A 3 7.55 -15.37 26.30
N GLN A 4 8.58 -16.20 26.21
CA GLN A 4 9.01 -16.84 24.95
C GLN A 4 8.04 -17.95 24.47
N GLY A 5 7.28 -18.56 25.39
CA GLY A 5 6.26 -19.56 25.04
C GLY A 5 4.95 -18.97 24.52
N LYS A 6 4.67 -17.69 24.82
CA LYS A 6 3.48 -17.00 24.30
C LYS A 6 3.75 -16.43 22.90
N GLU A 7 4.92 -15.82 22.67
CA GLU A 7 5.30 -15.33 21.34
C GLU A 7 5.26 -16.43 20.27
N ASN A 8 5.71 -17.65 20.58
CA ASN A 8 5.63 -18.78 19.65
C ASN A 8 4.19 -19.21 19.35
N ALA A 9 3.28 -19.21 20.34
CA ALA A 9 1.90 -19.62 20.11
C ALA A 9 1.14 -18.63 19.22
N TYR A 10 1.43 -17.33 19.35
CA TYR A 10 0.83 -16.32 18.50
C TYR A 10 1.44 -16.29 17.11
N GLN A 11 2.75 -16.51 16.95
CA GLN A 11 3.34 -16.71 15.62
C GLN A 11 2.72 -17.90 14.90
N VAL A 12 2.50 -19.02 15.60
CA VAL A 12 1.88 -20.23 15.02
C VAL A 12 0.41 -19.97 14.63
N PHE A 13 -0.37 -19.28 15.47
CA PHE A 13 -1.77 -18.92 15.14
C PHE A 13 -1.85 -17.89 14.00
N PHE A 14 -0.87 -16.97 13.93
CA PHE A 14 -0.79 -15.97 12.87
C PHE A 14 -0.54 -16.59 11.50
N LEU A 15 0.29 -17.63 11.44
CA LEU A 15 0.57 -18.41 10.23
C LEU A 15 -0.56 -19.39 9.87
N GLU A 16 -1.51 -19.63 10.79
CA GLU A 16 -2.68 -20.50 10.54
C GLU A 16 -3.78 -19.78 9.74
N ILE A 17 -3.77 -18.44 9.77
CA ILE A 17 -4.76 -17.57 9.09
C ILE A 17 -4.16 -16.75 7.94
N ILE A 18 -2.84 -16.56 7.91
CA ILE A 18 -2.11 -15.81 6.87
C ILE A 18 -0.94 -16.66 6.39
N GLU A 19 -0.74 -16.73 5.08
CA GLU A 19 0.36 -17.49 4.49
C GLU A 19 1.73 -16.88 4.84
N ASP A 20 2.76 -17.72 5.00
CA ASP A 20 4.13 -17.27 5.30
C ASP A 20 4.63 -16.16 4.35
N GLN A 21 4.29 -16.26 3.06
CA GLN A 21 4.68 -15.29 2.04
C GLN A 21 4.05 -13.90 2.21
N ASP A 22 2.95 -13.82 2.96
CA ASP A 22 2.20 -12.60 3.23
C ASP A 22 2.65 -11.90 4.52
N VAL A 23 3.64 -12.46 5.24
CA VAL A 23 4.22 -11.89 6.45
C VAL A 23 5.68 -11.54 6.22
N GLN A 24 6.03 -10.26 6.42
CA GLN A 24 7.40 -9.78 6.22
C GLN A 24 7.84 -8.82 7.32
N THR A 25 8.96 -9.09 7.96
CA THR A 25 9.63 -8.09 8.81
C THR A 25 10.19 -6.96 7.95
N SER A 26 9.63 -5.77 8.13
CA SER A 26 10.01 -4.54 7.42
C SER A 26 11.12 -3.76 8.13
N SER A 27 11.24 -3.89 9.45
CA SER A 27 12.31 -3.28 10.23
C SER A 27 12.47 -3.97 11.57
N PHE A 28 13.71 -4.14 12.04
CA PHE A 28 14.02 -4.68 13.35
C PHE A 28 15.16 -3.87 13.96
N ASN A 29 14.93 -3.27 15.13
CA ASN A 29 15.89 -2.41 15.80
C ASN A 29 16.00 -2.78 17.28
N VAL A 30 17.20 -2.72 17.81
CA VAL A 30 17.49 -2.92 19.23
C VAL A 30 18.26 -1.71 19.73
N ASN A 31 17.62 -0.93 20.59
CA ASN A 31 18.16 0.32 21.10
C ASN A 31 18.48 0.18 22.59
N PRO A 32 19.74 0.34 23.02
CA PRO A 32 20.07 0.39 24.44
C PRO A 32 19.42 1.61 25.11
N GLN A 33 18.84 1.38 26.28
CA GLN A 33 18.31 2.42 27.15
C GLN A 33 19.36 2.78 28.18
N PHE A 34 19.64 4.06 28.36
CA PHE A 34 20.71 4.55 29.21
C PHE A 34 20.19 5.31 30.42
N LYS A 35 20.75 5.04 31.60
CA LYS A 35 20.65 5.95 32.74
C LYS A 35 21.62 7.11 32.53
N ARG A 36 21.10 8.33 32.53
CA ARG A 36 21.89 9.55 32.47
C ARG A 36 22.02 10.21 33.84
N GLY A 37 23.18 10.81 34.09
CA GLY A 37 23.42 11.63 35.28
C GLY A 37 22.93 13.06 35.14
N PRO A 38 23.15 13.92 36.16
CA PRO A 38 22.69 15.31 36.17
C PRO A 38 23.24 16.16 35.02
N ASN A 39 24.41 15.80 34.47
CA ASN A 39 25.07 16.50 33.37
C ASN A 39 24.88 15.78 32.02
N PHE A 40 23.85 14.93 31.91
CA PHE A 40 23.54 14.11 30.73
C PHE A 40 24.59 13.05 30.35
N GLU A 41 25.55 12.77 31.23
CA GLU A 41 26.54 11.72 31.04
C GLU A 41 25.90 10.32 31.11
N ILE A 42 26.30 9.42 30.23
CA ILE A 42 25.84 8.03 30.24
C ILE A 42 26.51 7.32 31.42
N ILE A 43 25.72 6.92 32.41
CA ILE A 43 26.22 6.20 33.61
C ILE A 43 26.30 4.70 33.31
N ARG A 44 25.21 4.13 32.78
CA ARG A 44 25.13 2.70 32.41
C ARG A 44 23.91 2.43 31.53
N ILE A 45 23.94 1.30 30.84
CA ILE A 45 22.76 0.73 30.18
C ILE A 45 21.81 0.19 31.27
N THR A 46 20.53 0.53 31.18
CA THR A 46 19.46 0.06 32.07
C THR A 46 18.57 -0.99 31.44
N GLY A 47 18.66 -1.17 30.13
CA GLY A 47 17.89 -2.16 29.39
C GLY A 47 18.04 -1.97 27.90
N TYR A 48 17.24 -2.71 27.13
CA TYR A 48 17.15 -2.57 25.69
C TYR A 48 15.68 -2.44 25.30
N GLU A 49 15.40 -1.55 24.38
CA GLU A 49 14.13 -1.43 23.69
C GLU A 49 14.26 -2.11 22.33
N ILE A 50 13.36 -3.05 22.05
CA ILE A 50 13.33 -3.75 20.76
C ILE A 50 12.10 -3.28 20.01
N SER A 51 12.30 -2.80 18.78
CA SER A 51 11.23 -2.40 17.87
C SER A 51 11.25 -3.31 16.65
N ASN A 52 10.19 -4.09 16.48
CA ASN A 52 9.97 -4.95 15.31
C ASN A 52 8.74 -4.45 14.54
N HIS A 53 8.91 -4.15 13.26
CA HIS A 53 7.85 -3.75 12.35
C HIS A 53 7.58 -4.87 11.36
N VAL A 54 6.39 -5.46 11.41
CA VAL A 54 5.96 -6.49 10.48
C VAL A 54 4.92 -5.92 9.51
N ARG A 55 5.10 -6.19 8.23
CA ARG A 55 4.12 -5.95 7.17
C ARG A 55 3.36 -7.25 6.94
N ILE A 56 2.04 -7.14 6.86
CA ILE A 56 1.13 -8.26 6.68
C ILE A 56 0.23 -7.94 5.50
N ILE A 57 0.08 -8.88 4.58
CA ILE A 57 -0.87 -8.83 3.47
C ILE A 57 -2.09 -9.64 3.87
N VAL A 58 -3.27 -9.03 3.85
CA VAL A 58 -4.54 -9.70 4.13
C VAL A 58 -5.36 -9.72 2.85
N ARG A 59 -5.57 -10.92 2.30
CA ARG A 59 -6.32 -11.13 1.04
C ARG A 59 -7.81 -11.31 1.29
N ASP A 60 -8.14 -12.01 2.36
CA ASP A 60 -9.50 -12.25 2.82
C ASP A 60 -9.89 -11.18 3.85
N LEU A 61 -10.60 -10.15 3.38
CA LEU A 61 -11.00 -9.03 4.23
C LEU A 61 -12.05 -9.42 5.28
N ASP A 62 -12.78 -10.52 5.09
CA ASP A 62 -13.74 -10.99 6.09
C ASP A 62 -13.04 -11.49 7.36
N LYS A 63 -11.78 -11.95 7.22
CA LYS A 63 -10.92 -12.37 8.32
C LYS A 63 -10.18 -11.22 9.00
N LEU A 64 -10.28 -10.00 8.48
CA LEU A 64 -9.49 -8.86 8.99
C LEU A 64 -9.75 -8.58 10.47
N GLY A 65 -11.01 -8.68 10.93
CA GLY A 65 -11.35 -8.52 12.34
C GLY A 65 -10.65 -9.55 13.23
N GLN A 66 -10.72 -10.83 12.84
CA GLN A 66 -10.06 -11.93 13.55
C GLN A 66 -8.52 -11.77 13.58
N ILE A 67 -7.93 -11.32 12.47
CA ILE A 67 -6.49 -11.05 12.38
C ILE A 67 -6.09 -9.90 13.31
N LEU A 68 -6.87 -8.83 13.36
CA LEU A 68 -6.62 -7.69 14.26
C LEU A 68 -6.73 -8.11 15.73
N ASP A 69 -7.74 -8.89 16.09
CA ASP A 69 -7.90 -9.43 17.45
C ASP A 69 -6.72 -10.33 17.83
N ALA A 70 -6.25 -11.17 16.91
CA ALA A 70 -5.08 -12.01 17.09
C ALA A 70 -3.80 -11.18 17.29
N LEU A 71 -3.61 -10.09 16.53
CA LEU A 71 -2.47 -9.17 16.69
C LEU A 71 -2.46 -8.50 18.07
N ILE A 72 -3.62 -8.02 18.53
CA ILE A 72 -3.75 -7.40 19.85
C ILE A 72 -3.45 -8.44 20.95
N ALA A 73 -4.00 -9.65 20.84
CA ALA A 73 -3.76 -10.74 21.78
C ALA A 73 -2.28 -11.18 21.81
N ALA A 74 -1.60 -11.10 20.67
CA ALA A 74 -0.17 -11.40 20.52
C ALA A 74 0.77 -10.37 21.15
N GLY A 75 0.22 -9.25 21.66
CA GLY A 75 1.02 -8.16 22.22
C GLY A 75 1.49 -7.15 21.18
N SER A 76 0.87 -7.11 20.00
CA SER A 76 1.07 -6.00 19.08
C SER A 76 0.52 -4.72 19.72
N ASN A 77 1.42 -3.81 20.04
CA ASN A 77 1.08 -2.59 20.77
C ASN A 77 0.78 -1.40 19.84
N ARG A 78 0.95 -1.57 18.51
CA ARG A 78 0.74 -0.49 17.55
C ARG A 78 0.47 -0.99 16.12
N VAL A 79 -0.67 -0.60 15.56
CA VAL A 79 -0.92 -0.66 14.11
C VAL A 79 -0.57 0.70 13.51
N SER A 80 0.53 0.76 12.76
CA SER A 80 1.09 2.05 12.28
C SER A 80 0.39 2.60 11.04
N SER A 81 -0.12 1.75 10.15
CA SER A 81 -0.84 2.14 8.94
C SER A 81 -1.58 0.95 8.33
N VAL A 82 -2.75 1.21 7.73
CA VAL A 82 -3.50 0.24 6.92
C VAL A 82 -3.60 0.80 5.51
N GLY A 83 -3.16 0.00 4.53
CA GLY A 83 -3.24 0.35 3.11
C GLY A 83 -3.98 -0.72 2.33
N PHE A 84 -4.76 -0.31 1.34
CA PHE A 84 -5.47 -1.22 0.43
C PHE A 84 -4.80 -1.21 -0.93
N SER A 85 -4.68 -2.39 -1.53
CA SER A 85 -4.16 -2.57 -2.88
C SER A 85 -4.96 -3.63 -3.62
N ILE A 86 -4.81 -3.66 -4.94
CA ILE A 86 -5.35 -4.72 -5.79
C ILE A 86 -4.21 -5.66 -6.10
N GLU A 87 -4.33 -6.92 -5.69
CA GLU A 87 -3.31 -7.94 -5.88
C GLU A 87 -3.01 -8.19 -7.37
N ASN A 88 -4.04 -8.54 -8.14
CA ASN A 88 -3.90 -8.74 -9.59
C ASN A 88 -4.58 -7.60 -10.35
N ASN A 89 -3.84 -6.51 -10.52
CA ASN A 89 -4.29 -5.33 -11.23
C ASN A 89 -3.96 -5.34 -12.73
N LYS A 90 -3.41 -6.44 -13.28
CA LYS A 90 -2.84 -6.46 -14.64
C LYS A 90 -3.87 -6.11 -15.71
N GLU A 91 -5.05 -6.73 -15.66
CA GLU A 91 -6.12 -6.45 -16.61
C GLU A 91 -6.72 -5.05 -16.42
N ILE A 92 -6.77 -4.55 -15.19
CA ILE A 92 -7.23 -3.19 -14.89
C ILE A 92 -6.25 -2.16 -15.46
N LEU A 93 -4.95 -2.37 -15.24
CA LEU A 93 -3.89 -1.53 -15.81
C LEU A 93 -3.88 -1.56 -17.33
N LYS A 94 -4.06 -2.74 -17.94
CA LYS A 94 -4.20 -2.89 -19.39
C LYS A 94 -5.38 -2.08 -19.91
N THR A 95 -6.55 -2.18 -19.26
CA THR A 95 -7.75 -1.41 -19.62
C THR A 95 -7.51 0.10 -19.49
N ALA A 96 -6.88 0.55 -18.40
CA ALA A 96 -6.55 1.96 -18.18
C ALA A 96 -5.58 2.48 -19.25
N ARG A 97 -4.55 1.71 -19.61
CA ARG A 97 -3.58 2.05 -20.65
C ARG A 97 -4.22 2.14 -22.03
N THR A 98 -5.02 1.15 -22.43
CA THR A 98 -5.72 1.17 -23.72
C THR A 98 -6.65 2.37 -23.81
N SER A 99 -7.35 2.70 -22.70
CA SER A 99 -8.21 3.88 -22.62
C SER A 99 -7.41 5.19 -22.75
N ALA A 100 -6.25 5.28 -22.10
CA ALA A 100 -5.37 6.46 -22.18
C ALA A 100 -4.82 6.66 -23.60
N VAL A 101 -4.41 5.59 -24.30
CA VAL A 101 -3.98 5.67 -25.71
C VAL A 101 -5.11 6.15 -26.61
N ALA A 102 -6.32 5.59 -26.46
CA ALA A 102 -7.48 5.98 -27.26
C ALA A 102 -7.85 7.46 -27.03
N TYR A 103 -7.84 7.89 -25.77
CA TYR A 103 -8.11 9.28 -25.40
C TYR A 103 -7.06 10.24 -25.97
N ALA A 104 -5.77 9.93 -25.83
CA ALA A 104 -4.68 10.75 -26.34
C ALA A 104 -4.71 10.83 -27.87
N THR A 105 -5.00 9.72 -28.57
CA THR A 105 -5.13 9.69 -30.04
C THR A 105 -6.30 10.54 -30.51
N ARG A 106 -7.47 10.43 -29.89
CA ARG A 106 -8.64 11.27 -30.20
C ARG A 106 -8.34 12.76 -29.97
N THR A 107 -7.69 13.07 -28.85
CA THR A 107 -7.33 14.45 -28.51
C THR A 107 -6.35 15.03 -29.54
N ALA A 108 -5.34 14.26 -29.95
CA ALA A 108 -4.40 14.68 -30.99
C ALA A 108 -5.11 14.99 -32.33
N GLY A 109 -6.08 14.16 -32.73
CA GLY A 109 -6.88 14.41 -33.94
C GLY A 109 -7.69 15.70 -33.86
N ILE A 110 -8.33 15.98 -32.72
CA ILE A 110 -9.07 17.23 -32.49
C ILE A 110 -8.13 18.44 -32.57
N LEU A 111 -6.99 18.38 -31.90
CA LEU A 111 -6.02 19.48 -31.86
C LEU A 111 -5.38 19.73 -33.23
N ALA A 112 -5.02 18.67 -33.96
CA ALA A 112 -4.48 18.78 -35.32
C ALA A 112 -5.51 19.42 -36.26
N GLY A 113 -6.77 18.96 -36.23
CA GLY A 113 -7.84 19.53 -37.04
C GLY A 113 -8.10 21.01 -36.75
N ALA A 114 -8.09 21.40 -35.47
CA ALA A 114 -8.20 22.80 -35.06
C ALA A 114 -7.01 23.67 -35.55
N ALA A 115 -5.84 23.06 -35.74
CA ALA A 115 -4.64 23.72 -36.26
C ALA A 115 -4.52 23.67 -37.81
N GLY A 116 -5.50 23.10 -38.52
CA GLY A 116 -5.48 23.00 -39.98
C GLY A 116 -4.50 21.96 -40.54
N VAL A 117 -4.08 21.00 -39.71
CA VAL A 117 -3.17 19.91 -40.08
C VAL A 117 -3.80 18.55 -39.75
N GLN A 118 -3.21 17.47 -40.24
CA GLN A 118 -3.67 16.11 -39.97
C GLN A 118 -2.61 15.29 -39.25
N VAL A 119 -3.05 14.39 -38.37
CA VAL A 119 -2.19 13.38 -37.76
C VAL A 119 -1.81 12.35 -38.83
N ARG A 120 -0.51 12.16 -39.06
CA ARG A 120 0.01 11.21 -40.05
C ARG A 120 0.39 9.88 -39.41
N LYS A 121 1.35 9.89 -38.48
CA LYS A 121 1.94 8.68 -37.92
C LYS A 121 2.32 8.87 -36.46
N LEU A 122 2.12 7.82 -35.65
CA LEU A 122 2.66 7.76 -34.29
C LEU A 122 4.17 7.50 -34.34
N ILE A 123 4.95 8.40 -33.76
CA ILE A 123 6.43 8.34 -33.74
C ILE A 123 6.93 7.74 -32.43
N ALA A 124 6.33 8.12 -31.30
CA ALA A 124 6.75 7.65 -29.99
C ALA A 124 5.57 7.49 -29.03
N ILE A 125 5.72 6.52 -28.13
CA ILE A 125 4.82 6.27 -27.00
C ILE A 125 5.68 6.26 -25.74
N THR A 126 5.33 7.08 -24.76
CA THR A 126 5.94 7.06 -23.43
C THR A 126 4.87 6.74 -22.40
N ASP A 127 4.96 5.57 -21.77
CA ASP A 127 4.13 5.22 -20.61
C ASP A 127 4.80 5.78 -19.35
N GLN A 128 4.19 6.81 -18.76
CA GLN A 128 4.62 7.43 -17.51
C GLN A 128 3.82 6.90 -16.31
N SER A 129 3.00 5.86 -16.51
CA SER A 129 2.21 5.26 -15.44
C SER A 129 3.15 4.64 -14.41
N THR A 130 3.12 5.15 -13.18
CA THR A 130 3.74 4.46 -12.05
C THR A 130 2.88 3.25 -11.69
N SER A 131 3.50 2.09 -11.52
CA SER A 131 2.81 0.86 -11.06
C SER A 131 2.27 0.96 -9.63
N ALA A 132 2.49 2.09 -8.95
CA ALA A 132 2.12 2.29 -7.57
C ALA A 132 0.64 2.66 -7.46
N LEU A 133 -0.18 1.65 -7.19
CA LEU A 133 -1.56 1.84 -6.77
C LEU A 133 -1.57 2.40 -5.35
N TYR A 134 -2.00 3.65 -5.17
CA TYR A 134 -2.34 4.17 -3.85
C TYR A 134 -3.86 4.34 -3.78
N ALA A 135 -4.51 3.58 -2.89
CA ALA A 135 -5.88 3.86 -2.49
C ALA A 135 -5.91 5.18 -1.69
N VAL A 136 -6.94 6.00 -1.89
CA VAL A 136 -7.30 7.07 -0.96
C VAL A 136 -8.42 6.52 -0.09
N PRO A 137 -8.15 6.02 1.13
CA PRO A 137 -9.20 5.48 1.98
C PRO A 137 -10.14 6.62 2.42
N ILE A 138 -11.45 6.42 2.27
CA ILE A 138 -12.46 7.26 2.94
C ILE A 138 -12.81 6.56 4.25
N ILE A 139 -12.19 7.00 5.35
CA ILE A 139 -12.52 6.47 6.68
C ILE A 139 -13.83 7.14 7.12
N THR A 140 -14.93 6.38 7.08
CA THR A 140 -16.20 6.76 7.72
C THR A 140 -16.28 6.07 9.07
N PHE A 141 -16.22 6.85 10.15
CA PHE A 141 -16.46 6.31 11.49
C PHE A 141 -17.97 6.12 11.66
N ALA A 142 -18.45 4.88 11.52
CA ALA A 142 -19.80 4.53 11.94
C ALA A 142 -19.84 4.55 13.48
N SER A 143 -20.40 5.62 14.03
CA SER A 143 -20.65 5.73 15.47
C SER A 143 -21.87 4.87 15.83
N GLY A 144 -21.64 3.59 16.10
CA GLY A 144 -22.62 2.73 16.79
C GLY A 144 -22.60 1.25 16.39
N GLY A 145 -22.26 0.39 17.36
CA GLY A 145 -22.72 -1.01 17.41
C GLY A 145 -21.70 -2.10 17.06
N ASP A 146 -21.53 -3.03 18.00
CA ASP A 146 -20.91 -4.37 17.90
C ASP A 146 -19.39 -4.57 17.97
N GLY A 147 -18.56 -3.54 18.13
CA GLY A 147 -17.12 -3.74 18.37
C GLY A 147 -16.35 -4.37 17.19
N LYS A 148 -17.04 -4.73 16.10
CA LYS A 148 -16.45 -4.97 14.79
C LYS A 148 -16.06 -3.62 14.23
N VAL A 149 -14.77 -3.34 14.11
CA VAL A 149 -14.30 -2.12 13.44
C VAL A 149 -14.71 -2.21 11.97
N PRO A 150 -15.72 -1.46 11.50
CA PRO A 150 -16.16 -1.56 10.12
C PRO A 150 -15.14 -0.80 9.26
N ILE A 151 -14.31 -1.54 8.54
CA ILE A 151 -13.31 -0.97 7.64
C ILE A 151 -13.98 -0.79 6.27
N ALA A 152 -14.40 0.43 5.96
CA ALA A 152 -14.83 0.79 4.61
C ALA A 152 -13.59 1.10 3.76
N ILE A 153 -13.29 0.23 2.79
CA ILE A 153 -12.08 0.31 1.94
C ILE A 153 -12.07 1.50 0.96
N GLY A 154 -13.20 2.19 0.78
CA GLY A 154 -13.37 3.23 -0.23
C GLY A 154 -13.31 2.67 -1.66
N GLN A 155 -13.11 3.53 -2.66
CA GLN A 155 -12.89 3.11 -4.05
C GLN A 155 -11.38 3.16 -4.37
N LEU A 156 -10.84 2.09 -4.93
CA LEU A 156 -9.49 2.09 -5.50
C LEU A 156 -9.57 2.57 -6.96
N LYS A 157 -8.89 3.67 -7.27
CA LYS A 157 -8.79 4.19 -8.64
C LYS A 157 -7.45 3.82 -9.25
N VAL A 158 -7.50 3.24 -10.45
CA VAL A 158 -6.31 2.98 -11.28
C VAL A 158 -6.26 4.03 -12.38
N SER A 159 -5.16 4.78 -12.47
CA SER A 159 -4.93 5.76 -13.54
C SER A 159 -3.68 5.42 -14.34
N SER A 160 -3.69 5.78 -15.62
CA SER A 160 -2.55 5.64 -16.53
C SER A 160 -2.27 6.99 -17.19
N SER A 161 -0.99 7.34 -17.32
CA SER A 161 -0.53 8.57 -17.96
C SER A 161 0.37 8.19 -19.13
N ILE A 162 -0.10 8.46 -20.35
CA ILE A 162 0.62 8.12 -21.58
C ILE A 162 0.79 9.38 -22.41
N THR A 163 2.02 9.63 -22.85
CA THR A 163 2.36 10.67 -23.80
C THR A 163 2.56 10.05 -25.18
N LEU A 164 1.86 10.58 -26.18
CA LEU A 164 1.99 10.18 -27.59
C LEU A 164 2.61 11.31 -28.39
N GLN A 165 3.57 10.99 -29.26
CA GLN A 165 4.14 11.94 -30.21
C GLN A 165 3.76 11.54 -31.63
N PHE A 166 3.19 12.48 -32.38
CA PHE A 166 2.74 12.26 -33.74
C PHE A 166 3.52 13.10 -34.75
N GLU A 167 3.74 12.52 -35.93
CA GLU A 167 4.05 13.24 -37.14
C GLU A 167 2.77 13.90 -37.66
N LEU A 168 2.87 15.16 -38.07
CA LEU A 168 1.77 15.92 -38.66
C LEU A 168 2.04 16.15 -40.15
N MET A 169 0.97 16.27 -40.93
CA MET A 169 1.02 16.68 -42.33
C MET A 169 0.03 17.80 -42.59
N ASN A 170 0.33 18.64 -43.58
CA ASN A 170 -0.63 19.64 -44.04
C ASN A 170 -1.86 18.92 -44.62
N ALA A 171 -3.03 19.51 -44.37
CA ALA A 171 -4.30 19.02 -44.89
C ALA A 171 -4.37 19.09 -46.42
#